data_AF-A0A9E3X3H7-F1
#
_entry.id   AF-A0A9E3X3H7-F1
#
_cell.length_a   1.000
_cell.length_b   1.000
_cell.length_c   1.000
_cell.angle_alpha   90.00
_cell.angle_beta   90.00
_cell.angle_gamma   90.00
#
_symmetry.space_group_name_H-M   'P 1'
#
loop_
_entity.id
_entity.type
_entity.pdbx_description
1 polymer ?
#
loop_
_entity_poly.entity_id
_entity_poly.type
_entity_poly.pdbx_seq_one_letter_code
_entity_poly.pdbx_strand_id
1 'polypeptide(L)'
;MTGLPIYYLDTTIQLSKLFAPQSMRAAIRNRMAQHHCVVSRYVRMEYMRWLEPCVYLDRLLKEEATRNQATAISEVQARVLLQYGRRQNKLLSILTWLVRHHSSQDIDGSLASLKNLIENNLQLFFAEHIEELPDPIACPLMDLHAVPHGTDYHLAPDIPYRRGEMPCHIVDFLQEHRAALQELAAALEETHPKMADACRLVLANPADAQGNLCKTLGDVTIALQTPVDAVLWTTDAAYDVICPILGIPHEREPLIAQTS
;
A
#
# COMPACT_ATOMS: atom_id res chain seq x y z
N MET A 1 -11.85 -31.42 -12.06
CA MET A 1 -12.57 -30.23 -11.58
C MET A 1 -11.53 -29.14 -11.43
N THR A 2 -11.48 -28.18 -12.34
CA THR A 2 -10.55 -27.03 -12.21
C THR A 2 -11.07 -26.18 -11.06
N GLY A 3 -10.34 -26.15 -9.94
CA GLY A 3 -10.65 -25.25 -8.83
C GLY A 3 -10.68 -23.80 -9.32
N LEU A 4 -11.40 -22.95 -8.60
CA LEU A 4 -11.30 -21.51 -8.83
C LEU A 4 -9.84 -21.07 -8.62
N PRO A 5 -9.33 -20.10 -9.39
CA PRO A 5 -7.97 -19.61 -9.22
C PRO A 5 -7.79 -19.02 -7.82
N ILE A 6 -6.60 -19.20 -7.27
CA ILE A 6 -6.12 -18.48 -6.09
C ILE A 6 -5.73 -17.07 -6.55
N TYR A 7 -6.21 -16.03 -5.86
CA TYR A 7 -5.76 -14.67 -6.13
C TYR A 7 -4.70 -14.23 -5.15
N TYR A 8 -3.56 -13.78 -5.67
CA TYR A 8 -2.55 -13.08 -4.90
C TYR A 8 -2.81 -11.58 -4.97
N LEU A 9 -3.18 -10.97 -3.85
CA LEU A 9 -3.63 -9.57 -3.83
C LEU A 9 -2.46 -8.63 -3.63
N ASP A 10 -2.31 -7.66 -4.53
CA ASP A 10 -1.35 -6.59 -4.35
C ASP A 10 -1.81 -5.55 -3.30
N THR A 11 -0.94 -4.57 -3.01
CA THR A 11 -1.23 -3.48 -2.08
C THR A 11 -2.41 -2.62 -2.56
N THR A 12 -2.58 -2.44 -3.87
CA THR A 12 -3.59 -1.54 -4.41
C THR A 12 -5.00 -2.09 -4.29
N ILE A 13 -5.21 -3.40 -4.42
CA ILE A 13 -6.48 -4.09 -4.10
C ILE A 13 -6.79 -3.93 -2.62
N GLN A 14 -5.82 -4.18 -1.74
CA GLN A 14 -6.02 -4.06 -0.29
C GLN A 14 -6.44 -2.64 0.13
N LEU A 15 -5.81 -1.62 -0.46
CA LEU A 15 -6.21 -0.22 -0.23
C LEU A 15 -7.56 0.11 -0.85
N SER A 16 -7.85 -0.46 -2.02
CA SER A 16 -9.10 -0.23 -2.72
C SER A 16 -10.30 -0.80 -1.96
N LYS A 17 -10.15 -1.92 -1.21
CA LYS A 17 -11.17 -2.42 -0.26
C LYS A 17 -11.69 -1.33 0.69
N LEU A 18 -10.82 -0.37 1.04
CA LEU A 18 -11.11 0.67 2.02
C LEU A 18 -11.44 2.02 1.39
N PHE A 19 -10.56 2.52 0.51
CA PHE A 19 -10.56 3.91 0.06
C PHE A 19 -11.22 4.13 -1.32
N ALA A 20 -11.41 3.08 -2.12
CA ALA A 20 -12.01 3.21 -3.45
C ALA A 20 -13.49 3.64 -3.40
N PRO A 21 -14.09 4.05 -4.54
CA PRO A 21 -15.53 4.27 -4.65
C PRO A 21 -16.35 3.05 -4.22
N GLN A 22 -17.58 3.26 -3.76
CA GLN A 22 -18.43 2.20 -3.19
C GLN A 22 -18.63 1.01 -4.14
N SER A 23 -18.87 1.26 -5.42
CA SER A 23 -19.04 0.22 -6.44
C SER A 23 -17.81 -0.70 -6.55
N MET A 24 -16.62 -0.11 -6.57
CA MET A 24 -15.36 -0.86 -6.64
C MET A 24 -15.10 -1.64 -5.35
N ARG A 25 -15.37 -1.05 -4.18
CA ARG A 25 -15.27 -1.77 -2.89
C ARG A 25 -16.19 -2.98 -2.85
N ALA A 26 -17.41 -2.83 -3.33
CA ALA A 26 -18.38 -3.92 -3.38
C ALA A 26 -17.94 -5.01 -4.37
N ALA A 27 -17.46 -4.63 -5.56
CA ALA A 27 -16.93 -5.57 -6.56
C ALA A 27 -15.74 -6.37 -5.99
N ILE A 28 -14.77 -5.70 -5.37
CA ILE A 28 -13.61 -6.34 -4.77
C ILE A 28 -14.04 -7.32 -3.67
N ARG A 29 -14.88 -6.89 -2.72
CA ARG A 29 -15.36 -7.77 -1.64
C ARG A 29 -16.13 -8.98 -2.15
N ASN A 30 -16.99 -8.80 -3.14
CA ASN A 30 -17.75 -9.90 -3.73
C ASN A 30 -16.82 -10.93 -4.38
N ARG A 31 -15.78 -10.48 -5.10
CA ARG A 31 -14.80 -11.37 -5.72
C ARG A 31 -13.96 -12.09 -4.67
N MET A 32 -13.50 -11.38 -3.63
CA MET A 32 -12.77 -12.00 -2.51
C MET A 32 -13.61 -13.06 -1.79
N ALA A 33 -14.92 -12.85 -1.64
CA ALA A 33 -15.81 -13.84 -0.99
C ALA A 33 -15.99 -15.13 -1.82
N GLN A 34 -15.69 -15.09 -3.11
CA GLN A 34 -15.85 -16.21 -4.04
C GLN A 34 -14.56 -16.98 -4.29
N HIS A 35 -13.41 -16.43 -3.92
CA HIS A 35 -12.10 -16.98 -4.25
C HIS A 35 -11.23 -17.15 -3.00
N HIS A 36 -10.27 -18.07 -3.06
CA HIS A 36 -9.20 -18.10 -2.08
C HIS A 36 -8.23 -16.96 -2.40
N CYS A 37 -8.06 -16.06 -1.44
CA CYS A 37 -7.17 -14.91 -1.58
C CYS A 37 -5.97 -15.04 -0.63
N VAL A 38 -4.78 -14.80 -1.17
CA VAL A 38 -3.52 -14.82 -0.44
C VAL A 38 -2.79 -13.49 -0.61
N VAL A 39 -1.90 -13.15 0.33
CA VAL A 39 -1.02 -11.97 0.26
C VAL A 39 0.35 -12.29 0.84
N SER A 40 1.39 -11.58 0.44
CA SER A 40 2.65 -11.61 1.17
C SER A 40 2.67 -10.61 2.33
N ARG A 41 3.59 -10.83 3.27
CA ARG A 41 3.88 -9.82 4.30
C ARG A 41 4.49 -8.55 3.72
N TYR A 42 5.10 -8.60 2.53
CA TYR A 42 5.58 -7.39 1.87
C TYR A 42 4.41 -6.46 1.47
N VAL A 43 3.33 -7.03 0.92
CA VAL A 43 2.08 -6.31 0.66
C VAL A 43 1.52 -5.72 1.96
N ARG A 44 1.55 -6.48 3.06
CA ARG A 44 1.18 -5.96 4.39
C ARG A 44 2.03 -4.76 4.79
N MET A 45 3.35 -4.83 4.64
CA MET A 45 4.25 -3.72 4.96
C MET A 45 3.90 -2.46 4.14
N GLU A 46 3.65 -2.60 2.84
CA GLU A 46 3.25 -1.45 2.01
C GLU A 46 1.89 -0.88 2.41
N TYR A 47 0.94 -1.75 2.75
CA TYR A 47 -0.37 -1.37 3.27
C TYR A 47 -0.24 -0.63 4.60
N MET A 48 0.50 -1.18 5.57
CA MET A 48 0.67 -0.60 6.90
C MET A 48 1.41 0.74 6.89
N ARG A 49 2.21 1.04 5.85
CA ARG A 49 2.76 2.40 5.62
C ARG A 49 1.69 3.48 5.44
N TRP A 50 0.41 3.12 5.33
CA TRP A 50 -0.71 4.07 5.41
C TRP A 50 -1.05 4.52 6.84
N LEU A 51 -0.47 3.92 7.87
CA LEU A 51 -0.55 4.45 9.24
C LEU A 51 0.08 5.85 9.34
N GLU A 52 1.23 6.08 8.70
CA GLU A 52 1.90 7.39 8.74
C GLU A 52 0.99 8.54 8.29
N PRO A 53 0.35 8.51 7.11
CA PRO A 53 -0.58 9.56 6.72
C PRO A 53 -1.83 9.62 7.61
N CYS A 54 -2.31 8.51 8.19
CA CYS A 54 -3.44 8.54 9.13
C CYS A 54 -3.08 9.30 10.43
N VAL A 55 -1.95 8.94 11.06
CA VAL A 55 -1.43 9.61 12.26
C VAL A 55 -1.15 11.09 11.99
N TYR A 56 -0.57 11.38 10.82
CA TYR A 56 -0.32 12.76 10.42
C TYR A 56 -1.61 13.56 10.27
N LEU A 57 -2.63 12.97 9.64
CA LEU A 57 -3.92 13.63 9.45
C LEU A 57 -4.66 13.84 10.78
N ASP A 58 -4.55 12.90 11.72
CA ASP A 58 -5.13 13.02 13.07
C ASP A 58 -4.57 14.24 13.80
N ARG A 59 -3.24 14.43 13.77
CA ARG A 59 -2.60 15.62 14.32
C ARG A 59 -3.10 16.90 13.64
N LEU A 60 -3.12 16.93 12.31
CA LEU A 60 -3.58 18.10 11.56
C LEU A 60 -5.03 18.48 11.88
N LEU A 61 -5.92 17.48 11.98
CA LEU A 61 -7.33 17.71 12.31
C LEU A 61 -7.47 18.24 13.74
N LYS A 62 -6.72 17.71 14.71
CA LYS A 62 -6.69 18.24 16.09
C LYS A 62 -6.19 19.68 16.13
N GLU A 63 -5.10 19.97 15.43
CA GLU A 63 -4.55 21.34 15.32
C GLU A 63 -5.59 22.32 14.79
N GLU A 64 -6.24 22.02 13.65
CA GLU A 64 -7.24 22.93 13.08
C GLU A 64 -8.53 22.98 13.91
N ALA A 65 -8.93 21.87 14.54
CA ALA A 65 -10.09 21.83 15.44
C ALA A 65 -9.93 22.75 16.64
N THR A 66 -8.70 22.90 17.17
CA THR A 66 -8.42 23.85 18.26
C THR A 66 -8.60 25.31 17.84
N ARG A 67 -8.47 25.61 16.54
CA ARG A 67 -8.66 26.97 16.00
C ARG A 67 -10.12 27.23 15.67
N ASN A 68 -10.74 26.33 14.91
CA ASN A 68 -12.15 26.42 14.54
C ASN A 68 -12.69 25.04 14.14
N GLN A 69 -13.49 24.43 15.01
CA GLN A 69 -14.11 23.13 14.77
C GLN A 69 -14.96 23.09 13.49
N ALA A 70 -15.70 24.15 13.18
CA ALA A 70 -16.65 24.17 12.07
C ALA A 70 -15.97 24.17 10.68
N THR A 71 -14.72 24.61 10.60
CA THR A 71 -13.95 24.70 9.35
C THR A 71 -12.73 23.78 9.32
N ALA A 72 -12.49 23.00 10.37
CA ALA A 72 -11.27 22.20 10.51
C ALA A 72 -11.02 21.26 9.32
N ILE A 73 -12.05 20.52 8.89
CA ILE A 73 -11.92 19.57 7.76
C ILE A 73 -11.59 20.30 6.45
N SER A 74 -12.28 21.40 6.15
CA SER A 74 -12.01 22.18 4.93
C SER A 74 -10.63 22.83 4.93
N GLU A 75 -10.16 23.32 6.08
CA GLU A 75 -8.82 23.90 6.23
C GLU A 75 -7.74 22.83 6.07
N VAL A 76 -7.90 21.66 6.68
CA VAL A 76 -6.98 20.53 6.48
C VAL A 76 -6.98 20.10 5.02
N GLN A 77 -8.14 20.01 4.36
CA GLN A 77 -8.22 19.69 2.93
C GLN A 77 -7.49 20.73 2.07
N ALA A 78 -7.68 22.02 2.33
CA ALA A 78 -6.97 23.09 1.63
C ALA A 78 -5.45 23.00 1.84
N ARG A 79 -5.00 22.78 3.07
CA ARG A 79 -3.58 22.55 3.40
C ARG A 79 -3.05 21.34 2.61
N VAL A 80 -3.76 20.20 2.61
CA VAL A 80 -3.40 18.98 1.87
C VAL A 80 -3.20 19.26 0.38
N LEU A 81 -4.11 20.02 -0.24
CA LEU A 81 -4.05 20.37 -1.66
C LEU A 81 -2.88 21.31 -2.00
N LEU A 82 -2.55 22.26 -1.12
CA LEU A 82 -1.57 23.31 -1.40
C LEU A 82 -0.13 22.95 -1.00
N GLN A 83 0.06 22.11 0.03
CA GLN A 83 1.36 22.02 0.72
C GLN A 83 2.01 20.62 0.69
N TYR A 84 1.30 19.56 0.28
CA TYR A 84 1.74 18.18 0.59
C TYR A 84 2.20 17.32 -0.58
N GLY A 85 2.34 17.88 -1.80
CA GLY A 85 3.00 17.26 -2.95
C GLY A 85 2.82 15.74 -3.05
N ARG A 86 3.91 14.97 -2.88
CA ARG A 86 3.90 13.49 -3.02
C ARG A 86 3.02 12.72 -2.02
N ARG A 87 2.59 13.33 -0.90
CA ARG A 87 1.70 12.71 0.10
C ARG A 87 0.22 13.05 -0.12
N GLN A 88 -0.07 14.01 -0.99
CA GLN A 88 -1.40 14.54 -1.23
C GLN A 88 -2.43 13.44 -1.48
N ASN A 89 -2.16 12.51 -2.40
CA ASN A 89 -3.13 11.46 -2.75
C ASN A 89 -3.52 10.59 -1.56
N LYS A 90 -2.56 10.18 -0.71
CA LYS A 90 -2.85 9.36 0.48
C LYS A 90 -3.74 10.12 1.47
N LEU A 91 -3.39 11.36 1.75
CA LEU A 91 -4.14 12.21 2.68
C LEU A 91 -5.55 12.50 2.15
N LEU A 92 -5.70 12.78 0.85
CA LEU A 92 -7.00 12.98 0.22
C LEU A 92 -7.85 11.71 0.23
N SER A 93 -7.27 10.52 0.02
CA SER A 93 -8.00 9.26 0.12
C SER A 93 -8.57 9.04 1.53
N ILE A 94 -7.79 9.35 2.58
CA ILE A 94 -8.24 9.23 3.97
C ILE A 94 -9.29 10.30 4.29
N LEU A 95 -9.09 11.56 3.90
CA LEU A 95 -10.08 12.62 4.06
C LEU A 95 -11.41 12.30 3.37
N THR A 96 -11.34 11.81 2.13
CA THR A 96 -12.52 11.39 1.38
C THR A 96 -13.24 10.25 2.08
N TRP A 97 -12.50 9.31 2.68
CA TRP A 97 -13.09 8.26 3.50
C TRP A 97 -13.80 8.83 4.75
N LEU A 98 -13.19 9.80 5.45
CA LEU A 98 -13.82 10.45 6.61
C LEU A 98 -15.13 11.16 6.25
N VAL A 99 -15.13 11.98 5.19
CA VAL A 99 -16.30 12.74 4.74
C VAL A 99 -17.43 11.84 4.20
N ARG A 100 -17.13 10.60 3.79
CA ARG A 100 -18.17 9.62 3.44
C ARG A 100 -18.90 9.06 4.64
N HIS A 101 -18.25 9.03 5.80
CA HIS A 101 -18.79 8.47 7.03
C HIS A 101 -19.37 9.53 7.97
N HIS A 102 -18.93 10.78 7.82
CA HIS A 102 -19.30 11.90 8.69
C HIS A 102 -19.62 13.16 7.89
N SER A 103 -20.46 14.02 8.46
CA SER A 103 -20.63 15.37 7.94
C SER A 103 -19.29 16.13 8.00
N SER A 104 -19.04 17.06 7.07
CA SER A 104 -17.87 17.93 7.10
C SER A 104 -17.80 18.84 8.34
N GLN A 105 -18.90 18.94 9.08
CA GLN A 105 -19.00 19.67 10.35
C GLN A 105 -18.81 18.78 11.58
N ASP A 106 -18.83 17.45 11.41
CA ASP A 106 -18.66 16.48 12.50
C ASP A 106 -17.18 16.10 12.66
N ILE A 107 -16.43 17.04 13.24
CA ILE A 107 -15.00 16.87 13.50
C ILE A 107 -14.75 15.78 14.56
N ASP A 108 -15.60 15.68 15.58
CA ASP A 108 -15.44 14.72 16.67
C ASP A 108 -15.68 13.29 16.15
N GLY A 109 -16.71 13.08 15.34
CA GLY A 109 -16.96 11.82 14.63
C GLY A 109 -15.79 11.45 13.70
N SER A 110 -15.27 12.43 12.96
CA SER A 110 -14.11 12.23 12.08
C SER A 110 -12.85 11.82 12.85
N LEU A 111 -12.55 12.50 13.97
CA LEU A 111 -11.42 12.14 14.84
C LEU A 111 -11.60 10.77 15.48
N ALA A 112 -12.81 10.42 15.93
CA ALA A 112 -13.12 9.11 16.48
C ALA A 112 -12.94 7.99 15.44
N SER A 113 -13.40 8.21 14.20
CA SER A 113 -13.21 7.26 13.11
C SER A 113 -11.76 7.13 12.68
N LEU A 114 -11.00 8.22 12.64
CA LEU A 114 -9.58 8.18 12.32
C LEU A 114 -8.78 7.47 13.41
N LYS A 115 -9.09 7.72 14.68
CA LYS A 115 -8.55 6.97 15.82
C LYS A 115 -8.83 5.48 15.68
N ASN A 116 -10.09 5.10 15.43
CA ASN A 116 -10.43 3.69 15.25
C ASN A 116 -9.75 3.07 14.03
N LEU A 117 -9.53 3.86 12.97
CA LEU A 117 -8.79 3.42 11.79
C LEU A 117 -7.31 3.13 12.12
N ILE A 118 -6.66 4.02 12.87
CA ILE A 118 -5.28 3.91 13.32
C ILE A 118 -5.09 2.71 14.27
N GLU A 119 -5.97 2.58 15.26
CA GLU A 119 -5.82 1.60 16.35
C GLU A 119 -6.27 0.19 15.95
N ASN A 120 -7.31 0.07 15.12
CA ASN A 120 -7.96 -1.23 14.89
C ASN A 120 -8.16 -1.52 13.39
N ASN A 121 -8.85 -0.63 12.68
CA ASN A 121 -9.48 -1.04 11.44
C ASN A 121 -8.51 -1.29 10.29
N LEU A 122 -7.35 -0.63 10.22
CA LEU A 122 -6.37 -0.93 9.17
C LEU A 122 -5.94 -2.41 9.21
N GLN A 123 -5.60 -2.92 10.40
CA GLN A 123 -5.20 -4.32 10.54
C GLN A 123 -6.36 -5.28 10.27
N LEU A 124 -7.55 -4.97 10.79
CA LEU A 124 -8.74 -5.79 10.59
C LEU A 124 -9.16 -5.85 9.11
N PHE A 125 -9.18 -4.71 8.41
CA PHE A 125 -9.53 -4.66 7.00
C PHE A 125 -8.48 -5.30 6.11
N PHE A 126 -7.20 -5.26 6.50
CA PHE A 126 -6.17 -6.02 5.81
C PHE A 126 -6.50 -7.52 5.89
N ALA A 127 -6.59 -8.07 7.10
CA ALA A 127 -6.76 -9.51 7.36
C ALA A 127 -8.11 -10.11 6.92
N GLU A 128 -9.10 -9.27 6.60
CA GLU A 128 -10.42 -9.71 6.14
C GLU A 128 -10.34 -10.54 4.84
N HIS A 129 -10.75 -11.81 4.95
CA HIS A 129 -10.86 -12.79 3.85
C HIS A 129 -9.56 -13.04 3.07
N ILE A 130 -8.42 -13.06 3.76
CA ILE A 130 -7.12 -13.38 3.17
C ILE A 130 -6.30 -14.33 4.03
N GLU A 131 -5.44 -15.09 3.39
CA GLU A 131 -4.36 -15.85 4.01
C GLU A 131 -3.02 -15.13 3.77
N GLU A 132 -2.25 -14.93 4.83
CA GLU A 132 -0.91 -14.35 4.74
C GLU A 132 0.12 -15.45 4.49
N LEU A 133 0.90 -15.32 3.42
CA LEU A 133 1.93 -16.27 3.03
C LEU A 133 3.20 -16.11 3.87
N PRO A 134 4.02 -17.18 4.00
CA PRO A 134 5.37 -17.08 4.54
C PRO A 134 6.19 -16.02 3.81
N ASP A 135 7.00 -15.29 4.56
CA ASP A 135 7.74 -14.16 4.01
C ASP A 135 9.25 -14.41 3.97
N PRO A 136 9.85 -14.49 2.76
CA PRO A 136 11.28 -14.66 2.61
C PRO A 136 12.07 -13.38 2.94
N ILE A 137 11.44 -12.20 2.99
CA ILE A 137 12.14 -10.92 3.17
C ILE A 137 12.33 -10.57 4.66
N ALA A 138 11.43 -11.02 5.53
CA ALA A 138 11.38 -10.74 6.96
C ALA A 138 11.58 -9.26 7.31
N CYS A 139 10.89 -8.35 6.61
CA CYS A 139 11.05 -6.92 6.82
C CYS A 139 10.45 -6.49 8.17
N PRO A 140 11.20 -5.84 9.08
CA PRO A 140 10.67 -5.43 10.38
C PRO A 140 9.56 -4.37 10.29
N LEU A 141 9.45 -3.67 9.15
CA LEU A 141 8.33 -2.75 8.90
C LEU A 141 6.99 -3.46 8.62
N MET A 142 6.97 -4.79 8.53
CA MET A 142 5.73 -5.57 8.42
C MET A 142 4.89 -5.49 9.69
N ASP A 143 5.55 -5.28 10.83
CA ASP A 143 4.92 -5.17 12.14
C ASP A 143 4.69 -3.71 12.54
N LEU A 144 4.65 -2.81 11.54
CA LEU A 144 4.39 -1.39 11.74
C LEU A 144 3.01 -1.18 12.38
N HIS A 145 2.99 -0.50 13.52
CA HIS A 145 1.79 -0.16 14.26
C HIS A 145 1.91 1.23 14.88
N ALA A 146 0.78 1.83 15.24
CA ALA A 146 0.73 3.07 15.98
C ALA A 146 0.75 2.78 17.49
N VAL A 147 1.59 3.50 18.21
CA VAL A 147 1.70 3.46 19.67
C VAL A 147 1.19 4.79 20.22
N PRO A 148 0.15 4.79 21.08
CA PRO A 148 -0.32 6.00 21.72
C PRO A 148 0.78 6.70 22.53
N HIS A 149 0.92 8.00 22.37
CA HIS A 149 1.86 8.84 23.11
C HIS A 149 1.18 10.16 23.50
N GLY A 150 0.63 10.20 24.72
CA GLY A 150 -0.18 11.33 25.17
C GLY A 150 -1.46 11.46 24.34
N THR A 151 -1.63 12.59 23.67
CA THR A 151 -2.76 12.84 22.75
C THR A 151 -2.48 12.42 21.31
N ASP A 152 -1.26 11.97 21.00
CA ASP A 152 -0.76 11.67 19.66
C ASP A 152 -0.43 10.19 19.50
N TYR A 153 0.07 9.81 18.32
CA TYR A 153 0.63 8.49 18.05
C TYR A 153 2.06 8.60 17.53
N HIS A 154 2.91 7.67 17.94
CA HIS A 154 4.19 7.40 17.29
C HIS A 154 4.09 6.07 16.54
N LEU A 155 4.93 5.88 15.52
CA LEU A 155 4.97 4.61 14.79
C LEU A 155 6.09 3.73 15.33
N ALA A 156 5.81 2.43 15.49
CA ALA A 156 6.77 1.43 15.87
C ALA A 156 6.72 0.25 14.89
N PRO A 157 7.86 -0.38 14.53
CA PRO A 157 9.19 -0.02 15.00
C PRO A 157 9.69 1.28 14.34
N ASP A 158 10.37 2.12 15.11
CA ASP A 158 11.00 3.34 14.61
C ASP A 158 12.33 2.99 13.93
N ILE A 159 12.24 2.52 12.68
CA ILE A 159 13.41 2.10 11.92
C ILE A 159 13.70 3.17 10.86
N PRO A 160 14.88 3.83 10.93
CA PRO A 160 15.28 4.82 9.95
C PRO A 160 15.61 4.13 8.63
N TYR A 161 14.57 3.87 7.83
CA TYR A 161 14.61 3.26 6.50
C TYR A 161 15.53 3.95 5.48
N ARG A 162 16.11 5.11 5.82
CA ARG A 162 16.91 5.95 4.93
C ARG A 162 18.42 5.68 4.95
N ARG A 163 18.92 4.78 5.81
CA ARG A 163 20.37 4.52 5.94
C ARG A 163 20.70 3.04 6.00
N GLY A 164 20.70 2.39 4.83
CA GLY A 164 21.63 1.31 4.43
C GLY A 164 21.68 -0.01 5.20
N GLU A 165 21.04 -0.14 6.36
CA GLU A 165 21.12 -1.33 7.19
C GLU A 165 19.74 -1.62 7.77
N MET A 166 18.91 -2.27 6.97
CA MET A 166 17.67 -2.88 7.44
C MET A 166 17.97 -4.35 7.79
N PRO A 167 17.53 -4.86 8.96
CA PRO A 167 17.64 -6.29 9.27
C PRO A 167 16.55 -7.05 8.50
N CYS A 168 16.65 -7.07 7.18
CA CYS A 168 15.76 -7.80 6.28
C CYS A 168 16.56 -8.44 5.13
N HIS A 169 15.95 -9.46 4.53
CA HIS A 169 16.53 -10.32 3.49
C HIS A 169 16.16 -9.87 2.07
N ILE A 170 15.83 -8.59 1.86
CA ILE A 170 15.50 -8.10 0.51
C ILE A 170 16.68 -8.25 -0.47
N VAL A 171 17.90 -8.12 0.04
CA VAL A 171 19.12 -8.30 -0.76
C VAL A 171 19.21 -9.75 -1.23
N ASP A 172 19.09 -10.71 -0.31
CA ASP A 172 19.15 -12.15 -0.59
C ASP A 172 18.03 -12.54 -1.57
N PHE A 173 16.80 -12.11 -1.28
CA PHE A 173 15.62 -12.33 -2.12
C PHE A 173 15.84 -11.85 -3.57
N LEU A 174 16.28 -10.60 -3.75
CA LEU A 174 16.51 -10.06 -5.10
C LEU A 174 17.72 -10.68 -5.81
N GLN A 175 18.71 -11.18 -5.07
CA GLN A 175 19.81 -11.96 -5.64
C GLN A 175 19.35 -13.32 -6.19
N GLU A 176 18.46 -14.01 -5.48
CA GLU A 176 17.84 -15.26 -5.96
C GLU A 176 17.04 -15.04 -7.26
N HIS A 177 16.48 -13.85 -7.43
CA HIS A 177 15.73 -13.44 -8.63
C HIS A 177 16.56 -12.60 -9.64
N ARG A 178 17.89 -12.72 -9.64
CA ARG A 178 18.78 -11.92 -10.51
C ARG A 178 18.43 -11.99 -11.99
N ALA A 179 18.11 -13.16 -12.52
CA ALA A 179 17.78 -13.33 -13.94
C ALA A 179 16.50 -12.54 -14.32
N ALA A 180 15.45 -12.66 -13.51
CA ALA A 180 14.22 -11.89 -13.67
C ALA A 180 14.47 -10.38 -13.63
N LEU A 181 15.32 -9.91 -12.72
CA LEU A 181 15.70 -8.49 -12.66
C LEU A 181 16.43 -8.01 -13.91
N GLN A 182 17.25 -8.84 -14.56
CA GLN A 182 17.92 -8.50 -15.81
C GLN A 182 16.93 -8.32 -16.95
N GLU A 183 15.96 -9.22 -17.07
CA GLU A 183 14.90 -9.15 -18.09
C GLU A 183 14.03 -7.91 -17.88
N LEU A 184 13.60 -7.66 -16.63
CA LEU A 184 12.83 -6.47 -16.27
C LEU A 184 13.61 -5.17 -16.52
N ALA A 185 14.91 -5.12 -16.22
CA ALA A 185 15.73 -3.93 -16.44
C ALA A 185 15.80 -3.49 -17.92
N ALA A 186 15.73 -4.45 -18.84
CA ALA A 186 15.68 -4.16 -20.28
C ALA A 186 14.27 -3.78 -20.72
N ALA A 187 13.26 -4.56 -20.33
CA ALA A 187 11.89 -4.38 -20.82
C ALA A 187 11.16 -3.16 -20.22
N LEU A 188 11.57 -2.68 -19.05
CA LEU A 188 10.99 -1.50 -18.39
C LEU A 188 11.63 -0.17 -18.80
N GLU A 189 12.67 -0.17 -19.65
CA GLU A 189 13.48 1.01 -19.96
C GLU A 189 12.65 2.18 -20.51
N GLU A 190 11.70 1.89 -21.40
CA GLU A 190 10.90 2.93 -22.05
C GLU A 190 9.67 3.35 -21.23
N THR A 191 9.00 2.40 -20.58
CA THR A 191 7.70 2.61 -19.91
C THR A 191 7.85 2.97 -18.44
N HIS A 192 8.84 2.40 -17.74
CA HIS A 192 9.09 2.61 -16.32
C HIS A 192 10.60 2.82 -16.03
N PRO A 193 11.23 3.86 -16.61
CA PRO A 193 12.70 4.04 -16.59
C PRO A 193 13.30 4.06 -15.19
N LYS A 194 12.58 4.63 -14.20
CA LYS A 194 13.04 4.65 -12.80
C LYS A 194 13.12 3.26 -12.17
N MET A 195 12.21 2.36 -12.55
CA MET A 195 12.19 0.98 -12.08
C MET A 195 13.28 0.18 -12.79
N ALA A 196 13.44 0.38 -14.11
CA ALA A 196 14.55 -0.18 -14.87
C ALA A 196 15.92 0.19 -14.28
N ASP A 197 16.13 1.48 -13.98
CA ASP A 197 17.35 1.97 -13.34
C ASP A 197 17.56 1.37 -11.96
N ALA A 198 16.50 1.24 -11.16
CA ALA A 198 16.59 0.58 -9.85
C ALA A 198 17.00 -0.89 -9.99
N CYS A 199 16.47 -1.63 -10.97
CA CYS A 199 16.92 -3.00 -11.27
C CYS A 199 18.40 -3.03 -11.62
N ARG A 200 18.89 -2.12 -12.50
CA ARG A 200 20.30 -2.05 -12.88
C ARG A 200 21.23 -1.76 -11.72
N LEU A 201 20.83 -0.84 -10.84
CA LEU A 201 21.60 -0.51 -9.63
C LEU A 201 21.72 -1.72 -8.70
N VAL A 202 20.61 -2.42 -8.43
CA VAL A 202 20.62 -3.65 -7.61
C VAL A 202 21.42 -4.77 -8.27
N LEU A 203 21.35 -4.91 -9.60
CA LEU A 203 22.14 -5.89 -10.34
C LEU A 203 23.65 -5.62 -10.29
N ALA A 204 24.04 -4.35 -10.28
CA ALA A 204 25.43 -3.92 -10.15
C ALA A 204 25.94 -4.05 -8.71
N ASN A 205 25.10 -3.68 -7.73
CA ASN A 205 25.41 -3.75 -6.30
C ASN A 205 24.16 -4.17 -5.51
N PRO A 206 24.03 -5.46 -5.13
CA PRO A 206 22.83 -5.97 -4.46
C PRO A 206 22.49 -5.27 -3.13
N ALA A 207 23.49 -4.73 -2.43
CA ALA A 207 23.27 -4.00 -1.18
C ALA A 207 22.39 -2.75 -1.38
N ASP A 208 22.36 -2.18 -2.59
CA ASP A 208 21.52 -1.03 -2.92
C ASP A 208 20.02 -1.37 -2.92
N ALA A 209 19.64 -2.65 -2.88
CA ALA A 209 18.25 -3.07 -2.74
C ALA A 209 17.56 -2.50 -1.50
N GLN A 210 18.32 -2.15 -0.45
CA GLN A 210 17.76 -1.58 0.77
C GLN A 210 17.43 -0.08 0.64
N GLY A 211 16.51 0.41 1.48
CA GLY A 211 16.11 1.82 1.51
C GLY A 211 15.33 2.23 0.27
N ASN A 212 15.70 3.34 -0.39
CA ASN A 212 14.87 3.95 -1.42
C ASN A 212 14.62 3.04 -2.64
N LEU A 213 15.57 2.18 -3.04
CA LEU A 213 15.35 1.29 -4.19
C LEU A 213 14.34 0.20 -3.87
N CYS A 214 14.32 -0.34 -2.65
CA CYS A 214 13.29 -1.27 -2.19
C CYS A 214 11.88 -0.70 -2.41
N LYS A 215 11.69 0.61 -2.17
CA LYS A 215 10.41 1.27 -2.44
C LYS A 215 10.12 1.39 -3.94
N THR A 216 11.13 1.68 -4.76
CA THR A 216 10.97 1.78 -6.22
C THR A 216 10.72 0.40 -6.86
N LEU A 217 11.26 -0.66 -6.27
CA LEU A 217 11.09 -2.06 -6.71
C LEU A 217 9.93 -2.77 -5.99
N GLY A 218 9.02 -2.03 -5.34
CA GLY A 218 7.90 -2.61 -4.61
C GLY A 218 7.06 -3.55 -5.48
N ASP A 219 6.63 -3.08 -6.65
CA ASP A 219 5.80 -3.88 -7.56
C ASP A 219 6.53 -5.10 -8.12
N VAL A 220 7.84 -4.95 -8.43
CA VAL A 220 8.68 -6.08 -8.84
C VAL A 220 8.78 -7.12 -7.74
N THR A 221 8.97 -6.67 -6.49
CA THR A 221 9.06 -7.56 -5.32
C THR A 221 7.75 -8.29 -5.09
N ILE A 222 6.61 -7.59 -5.19
CA ILE A 222 5.28 -8.18 -5.06
C ILE A 222 5.03 -9.21 -6.17
N ALA A 223 5.37 -8.89 -7.42
CA ALA A 223 5.23 -9.82 -8.52
C ALA A 223 6.07 -11.09 -8.28
N LEU A 224 7.35 -10.96 -7.94
CA LEU A 224 8.24 -12.09 -7.66
C LEU A 224 7.78 -12.98 -6.48
N GLN A 225 7.01 -12.44 -5.54
CA GLN A 225 6.42 -13.21 -4.43
C GLN A 225 5.10 -13.93 -4.79
N THR A 226 4.59 -13.75 -6.02
CA THR A 226 3.34 -14.40 -6.45
C THR A 226 3.55 -15.91 -6.58
N PRO A 227 2.73 -16.75 -5.92
CA PRO A 227 2.78 -18.20 -6.09
C PRO A 227 2.55 -18.62 -7.55
N VAL A 228 3.21 -19.69 -7.98
CA VAL A 228 3.15 -20.20 -9.36
C VAL A 228 1.75 -20.62 -9.82
N ASP A 229 0.85 -20.93 -8.88
CA ASP A 229 -0.53 -21.35 -9.09
C ASP A 229 -1.56 -20.24 -8.78
N ALA A 230 -1.09 -19.03 -8.47
CA ALA A 230 -1.93 -17.87 -8.18
C ALA A 230 -1.94 -16.86 -9.33
N VAL A 231 -3.02 -16.10 -9.41
CA VAL A 231 -3.18 -14.95 -10.31
C VAL A 231 -2.94 -13.67 -9.51
N LEU A 232 -1.98 -12.84 -9.93
CA LEU A 232 -1.77 -11.53 -9.31
C LEU A 232 -2.95 -10.62 -9.66
N TRP A 233 -3.66 -10.14 -8.64
CA TRP A 233 -4.80 -9.23 -8.81
C TRP A 233 -4.44 -7.83 -8.29
N THR A 234 -4.66 -6.82 -9.14
CA THR A 234 -4.15 -5.46 -8.94
C THR A 234 -5.11 -4.39 -9.50
N THR A 235 -4.92 -3.13 -9.12
CA THR A 235 -5.47 -1.96 -9.83
C THR A 235 -4.38 -1.14 -10.56
N ASP A 236 -3.11 -1.49 -10.39
CA ASP A 236 -1.96 -0.80 -10.96
C ASP A 236 -1.62 -1.33 -12.36
N ALA A 237 -1.46 -0.40 -13.31
CA ALA A 237 -1.12 -0.73 -14.69
C ALA A 237 0.35 -1.16 -14.87
N ALA A 238 1.23 -0.92 -13.90
CA ALA A 238 2.64 -1.37 -13.98
C ALA A 238 2.75 -2.91 -14.15
N TYR A 239 1.83 -3.67 -13.55
CA TYR A 239 1.80 -5.13 -13.67
C TYR A 239 1.45 -5.62 -15.07
N ASP A 240 0.83 -4.80 -15.93
CA ASP A 240 0.60 -5.14 -17.34
C ASP A 240 1.90 -5.27 -18.14
N VAL A 241 2.99 -4.71 -17.62
CA VAL A 241 4.33 -4.87 -18.19
C VAL A 241 5.12 -5.91 -17.39
N ILE A 242 5.13 -5.79 -16.05
CA ILE A 242 5.95 -6.65 -15.18
C ILE A 242 5.55 -8.12 -15.27
N CYS A 243 4.27 -8.45 -15.13
CA CYS A 243 3.81 -9.83 -15.01
C CYS A 243 4.04 -10.66 -16.29
N PRO A 244 3.77 -10.15 -17.51
CA PRO A 244 4.08 -10.89 -18.74
C PRO A 244 5.55 -11.23 -18.91
N ILE A 245 6.47 -10.34 -18.52
CA ILE A 245 7.92 -10.59 -18.57
C ILE A 245 8.28 -11.74 -17.64
N LEU A 246 7.70 -11.76 -16.45
CA LEU A 246 7.94 -12.79 -15.44
C LEU A 246 7.16 -14.09 -15.68
N GLY A 247 6.30 -14.14 -16.70
CA GLY A 247 5.40 -15.27 -16.94
C GLY A 247 4.35 -15.47 -15.85
N ILE A 248 4.01 -14.42 -15.11
CA ILE A 248 3.04 -14.46 -14.02
C ILE A 248 1.65 -14.12 -14.59
N PRO A 249 0.62 -14.96 -14.37
CA PRO A 249 -0.73 -14.60 -14.74
C PRO A 249 -1.22 -13.46 -13.84
N HIS A 250 -1.80 -12.42 -14.45
CA HIS A 250 -2.32 -11.28 -13.71
C HIS A 250 -3.66 -10.80 -14.25
N GLU A 251 -4.42 -10.15 -13.36
CA GLU A 251 -5.69 -9.54 -13.67
C GLU A 251 -5.77 -8.15 -13.05
N ARG A 252 -6.24 -7.18 -13.84
CA ARG A 252 -6.45 -5.81 -13.38
C ARG A 252 -7.92 -5.60 -13.07
N GLU A 253 -8.24 -5.16 -11.86
CA GLU A 253 -9.60 -4.74 -11.52
C GLU A 253 -9.96 -3.51 -12.35
N PRO A 254 -11.08 -3.53 -13.09
CA PRO A 254 -11.47 -2.42 -13.92
C PRO A 254 -11.73 -1.18 -13.06
N LEU A 255 -11.14 -0.06 -13.47
CA LEU A 255 -11.53 1.23 -12.95
C LEU A 255 -12.98 1.48 -13.37
N ILE A 256 -13.91 1.38 -12.41
CA ILE A 256 -15.31 1.66 -12.69
C ILE A 256 -15.39 3.13 -13.08
N ALA A 257 -15.65 3.38 -14.38
CA ALA A 257 -15.97 4.71 -14.85
C ALA A 257 -17.16 5.21 -14.03
N GLN A 258 -17.03 6.40 -13.44
CA GLN A 258 -18.17 7.06 -12.86
C GLN A 258 -19.12 7.36 -14.01
N THR A 259 -20.13 6.52 -14.20
CA THR A 259 -21.31 6.90 -14.97
C THR A 259 -21.98 8.01 -14.15
N SER A 260 -21.65 9.24 -14.53
CA SER A 260 -22.32 10.47 -14.10
C SER A 260 -23.78 10.45 -14.46
#